data_AF-A0A1B7N2A4-F1
#
_entry.id   AF-A0A1B7N2A4-F1
#
_cell.length_a   1.000
_cell.length_b   1.000
_cell.length_c   1.000
_cell.angle_alpha   90.00
_cell.angle_beta   90.00
_cell.angle_gamma   90.00
#
_symmetry.space_group_name_H-M   'P 1'
#
loop_
_entity.id
_entity.type
_entity.pdbx_description
1 polymer ?
#
loop_
_entity_poly.entity_id
_entity_poly.type
_entity_poly.pdbx_seq_one_letter_code
_entity_poly.pdbx_strand_id
1 'polypeptide(L)'
;MDRPPVTFRGLFAALRHCPHLEYPQVYINAVNVDIDPEAESFRYTYLAELDVCSARIRNIDAVTRIVYSMLPRIAHVGPDRIRLLGWKEVNELKSWRCGES
;
A
#
# COMPACT_ATOMS: atom_id res chain seq x y z
N MET A 1 12.02 12.19 14.86
CA MET A 1 11.01 12.83 13.99
C MET A 1 9.70 12.09 14.24
N ASP A 2 8.90 12.57 15.19
CA ASP A 2 7.60 12.01 15.55
C ASP A 2 6.52 12.46 14.55
N ARG A 3 6.65 12.05 13.28
CA ARG A 3 5.55 12.22 12.32
C ARG A 3 4.53 11.10 12.62
N PRO A 4 3.26 11.43 12.95
CA PRO A 4 2.26 10.40 13.15
C PRO A 4 2.08 9.59 11.85
N PRO A 5 1.97 8.25 11.94
CA PRO A 5 1.81 7.42 10.77
C PRO A 5 0.44 7.66 10.12
N VAL A 6 0.42 7.70 8.80
CA VAL A 6 -0.78 7.82 7.96
C VAL A 6 -1.50 6.47 7.95
N THR A 7 -2.82 6.47 8.11
CA THR A 7 -3.61 5.24 7.96
C THR A 7 -3.90 4.93 6.49
N PHE A 8 -4.32 3.70 6.16
CA PHE A 8 -4.70 3.38 4.78
C PHE A 8 -5.88 4.24 4.32
N ARG A 9 -6.89 4.41 5.19
CA ARG A 9 -8.02 5.30 4.89
C ARG A 9 -7.58 6.73 4.62
N GLY A 10 -6.65 7.25 5.41
CA GLY A 10 -6.07 8.59 5.21
C GLY A 10 -5.31 8.71 3.89
N LEU A 11 -4.53 7.70 3.52
CA LEU A 11 -3.83 7.65 2.23
C LEU A 11 -4.83 7.67 1.06
N PHE A 12 -5.85 6.81 1.08
CA PHE A 12 -6.83 6.75 -0.01
C PHE A 12 -7.69 7.99 -0.10
N ALA A 13 -8.04 8.61 1.03
CA ALA A 13 -8.69 9.92 1.04
C ALA A 13 -7.81 10.99 0.35
N ALA A 14 -6.51 11.01 0.63
CA ALA A 14 -5.59 11.93 -0.05
C ALA A 14 -5.49 11.65 -1.56
N LEU A 15 -5.38 10.37 -1.96
CA LEU A 15 -5.34 9.98 -3.38
C LEU A 15 -6.61 10.38 -4.14
N ARG A 16 -7.78 10.37 -3.50
CA ARG A 16 -9.03 10.89 -4.10
C ARG A 16 -8.94 12.37 -4.46
N HIS A 17 -8.26 13.16 -3.63
CA HIS A 17 -8.10 14.60 -3.85
C HIS A 17 -6.89 14.96 -4.73
N CYS A 18 -5.94 14.03 -4.87
CA CYS A 18 -4.71 14.23 -5.64
C CYS A 18 -4.61 13.21 -6.78
N PRO A 19 -5.38 13.35 -7.87
CA PRO A 19 -5.48 12.37 -8.95
C PRO A 19 -4.19 12.14 -9.75
N HIS A 20 -3.18 13.00 -9.59
CA HIS A 20 -1.89 12.94 -10.28
C HIS A 20 -0.72 12.62 -9.34
N LEU A 21 -1.00 12.12 -8.13
CA LEU A 21 0.06 11.71 -7.22
C LEU A 21 0.63 10.37 -7.70
N GLU A 22 1.85 10.41 -8.25
CA GLU A 22 2.51 9.26 -8.87
C GLU A 22 3.53 8.56 -7.95
N TYR A 23 4.22 9.32 -7.09
CA TYR A 23 5.34 8.82 -6.26
C TYR A 23 5.30 9.34 -4.80
N PRO A 24 4.24 9.05 -4.02
CA PRO A 24 4.18 9.45 -2.63
C PRO A 24 5.11 8.63 -1.75
N GLN A 25 5.90 9.32 -0.93
CA GLN A 25 6.62 8.73 0.20
C GLN A 25 5.81 8.94 1.49
N VAL A 26 5.34 7.85 2.09
CA VAL A 26 4.43 7.91 3.23
C VAL A 26 4.86 6.96 4.35
N TYR A 27 4.80 7.46 5.58
CA TYR A 27 4.98 6.64 6.77
C TYR A 27 3.62 6.04 7.15
N ILE A 28 3.34 4.81 6.71
CA ILE A 28 2.02 4.17 6.90
C ILE A 28 1.92 3.40 8.23
N ASN A 29 0.76 3.45 8.87
CA ASN A 29 0.40 2.54 9.95
C ASN A 29 -0.09 1.20 9.38
N ALA A 30 0.83 0.27 9.14
CA ALA A 30 0.50 -1.08 8.67
C ALA A 30 0.24 -2.09 9.81
N VAL A 31 0.23 -1.63 11.07
CA VAL A 31 -0.08 -2.45 12.24
C VAL A 31 -1.58 -2.47 12.52
N ASN A 32 -2.21 -1.30 12.41
CA ASN A 32 -3.64 -1.09 12.63
C ASN A 32 -4.31 -0.68 11.31
N VAL A 33 -4.70 -1.69 10.54
CA VAL A 33 -5.47 -1.52 9.31
C VAL A 33 -6.88 -1.01 9.65
N ASP A 34 -7.24 0.15 9.10
CA ASP A 34 -8.48 0.88 9.38
C ASP A 34 -9.47 0.90 8.21
N ILE A 35 -9.24 0.02 7.23
CA ILE A 35 -10.02 -0.06 6.00
C ILE A 35 -10.31 -1.51 5.66
N ASP A 36 -11.52 -1.74 5.13
CA ASP A 36 -11.91 -3.00 4.52
C ASP A 36 -11.93 -2.82 2.99
N PRO A 37 -11.07 -3.52 2.23
CA PRO A 37 -11.03 -3.38 0.79
C PRO A 37 -12.25 -3.93 0.07
N GLU A 38 -13.08 -4.77 0.72
CA GLU A 38 -14.32 -5.29 0.14
C GLU A 38 -15.49 -4.32 0.35
N ALA A 39 -15.44 -3.53 1.42
CA ALA A 39 -16.44 -2.51 1.71
C ALA A 39 -16.22 -1.20 0.94
N GLU A 40 -14.98 -0.91 0.52
CA GLU A 40 -14.65 0.31 -0.22
C GLU A 40 -14.61 0.08 -1.75
N SER A 41 -15.44 0.79 -2.50
CA SER A 41 -15.48 0.72 -3.97
C SER A 41 -14.37 1.51 -4.68
N PHE A 42 -13.45 2.10 -3.93
CA PHE A 42 -12.46 3.03 -4.48
C PHE A 42 -11.24 2.30 -5.06
N ARG A 43 -10.89 2.66 -6.28
CA ARG A 43 -9.71 2.15 -6.99
C ARG A 43 -8.95 3.33 -7.58
N TYR A 44 -7.65 3.40 -7.31
CA TYR A 44 -6.78 4.45 -7.80
C TYR A 44 -5.80 3.87 -8.83
N THR A 45 -5.94 4.30 -10.07
CA THR A 45 -5.27 3.70 -11.23
C THR A 45 -4.02 4.45 -11.70
N TYR A 46 -3.66 5.56 -11.06
CA TYR A 46 -2.54 6.39 -11.50
C TYR A 46 -1.24 6.12 -10.72
N LEU A 47 -1.31 5.36 -9.62
CA LEU A 47 -0.15 5.09 -8.78
C LEU A 47 0.67 3.92 -9.35
N ALA A 48 1.91 4.21 -9.75
CA ALA A 48 2.86 3.19 -10.20
C ALA A 48 3.74 2.68 -9.05
N GLU A 49 4.14 3.56 -8.13
CA GLU A 49 5.04 3.23 -7.03
C GLU A 49 4.56 3.86 -5.72
N LEU A 50 4.73 3.14 -4.61
CA LEU A 50 4.38 3.62 -3.28
C LEU A 50 5.56 3.35 -2.33
N ASP A 51 6.29 4.41 -1.97
CA ASP A 51 7.37 4.32 -1.00
C ASP A 51 6.80 4.38 0.42
N VAL A 52 6.89 3.24 1.12
CA VAL A 52 6.36 3.06 2.47
C VAL A 52 7.51 2.92 3.46
N CYS A 53 7.59 3.85 4.40
CA CYS A 53 8.65 3.83 5.41
C CYS A 53 8.28 3.04 6.68
N SER A 54 7.25 2.19 6.63
CA SER A 54 6.72 1.49 7.82
C SER A 54 7.47 0.20 8.12
N ALA A 55 8.06 0.09 9.31
CA ALA A 55 8.88 -1.06 9.69
C ALA A 55 8.09 -2.30 10.12
N ARG A 56 6.77 -2.21 10.36
CA ARG A 56 5.96 -3.31 10.92
C ARG A 56 4.64 -3.49 10.18
N ILE A 57 4.47 -4.69 9.63
CA ILE A 57 3.19 -5.18 9.12
C ILE A 57 2.71 -6.28 10.06
N ARG A 58 1.49 -6.15 10.60
CA ARG A 58 0.93 -7.15 11.51
C ARG A 58 0.23 -8.29 10.77
N ASN A 59 -0.40 -7.98 9.64
CA ASN A 59 -1.12 -8.93 8.80
C ASN A 59 -0.80 -8.65 7.33
N ILE A 60 0.10 -9.46 6.78
CA ILE A 60 0.63 -9.28 5.42
C ILE A 60 -0.46 -9.53 4.37
N ASP A 61 -1.30 -10.55 4.56
CA ASP A 61 -2.41 -10.85 3.65
C ASP A 61 -3.42 -9.70 3.58
N ALA A 62 -3.81 -9.13 4.73
CA ALA A 62 -4.75 -8.02 4.77
C ALA A 62 -4.19 -6.79 4.05
N VAL A 63 -2.93 -6.43 4.33
CA VAL A 63 -2.25 -5.31 3.65
C VAL A 63 -2.11 -5.55 2.15
N THR A 64 -1.73 -6.77 1.75
CA THR A 64 -1.62 -7.17 0.34
C THR A 64 -2.96 -7.01 -0.37
N ARG A 65 -4.05 -7.52 0.23
CA ARG A 65 -5.40 -7.37 -0.33
C ARG A 65 -5.78 -5.91 -0.50
N ILE A 66 -5.54 -5.07 0.51
CA ILE A 66 -5.87 -3.64 0.44
C ILE A 66 -5.11 -2.94 -0.68
N VAL A 67 -3.78 -3.10 -0.69
CA VAL A 67 -2.91 -2.47 -1.68
C VAL A 67 -3.32 -2.86 -3.08
N TYR A 68 -3.44 -4.15 -3.40
CA TYR A 68 -3.68 -4.57 -4.78
C TYR A 68 -5.14 -4.46 -5.24
N SER A 69 -6.11 -4.53 -4.32
CA SER A 69 -7.51 -4.27 -4.67
C SER A 69 -7.74 -2.80 -4.99
N MET A 70 -7.16 -1.89 -4.19
CA MET A 70 -7.41 -0.46 -4.30
C MET A 70 -6.40 0.27 -5.20
N LEU A 71 -5.22 -0.31 -5.46
CA LEU A 71 -4.18 0.24 -6.34
C LEU A 71 -3.83 -0.74 -7.48
N PRO A 72 -4.74 -0.99 -8.43
CA PRO A 72 -4.59 -2.06 -9.42
C PRO A 72 -3.39 -1.88 -10.38
N ARG A 73 -2.82 -0.67 -10.49
CA ARG A 73 -1.66 -0.39 -11.35
C ARG A 73 -0.34 -0.29 -10.58
N ILE A 74 -0.36 -0.52 -9.27
CA ILE A 74 0.85 -0.42 -8.46
C ILE A 74 1.85 -1.49 -8.88
N ALA A 75 3.03 -1.09 -9.32
CA ALA A 75 4.11 -1.98 -9.72
C ALA A 75 4.89 -2.46 -8.50
N HIS A 76 5.20 -1.54 -7.58
CA HIS A 76 6.05 -1.78 -6.42
C HIS A 76 5.55 -1.03 -5.17
N VAL A 77 5.61 -1.69 -4.01
CA VAL A 77 5.35 -1.07 -2.70
C VAL A 77 6.48 -1.35 -1.73
N GLY A 78 7.19 -0.32 -1.31
CA GLY A 78 8.36 -0.47 -0.44
C GLY A 78 9.39 0.62 -0.70
N PRO A 79 10.31 0.87 0.25
CA PRO A 79 11.46 1.69 -0.05
C PRO A 79 12.37 0.91 -1.00
N ASP A 80 12.72 1.53 -2.13
CA ASP A 80 13.69 1.01 -3.11
C ASP A 80 15.04 0.60 -2.47
N ARG A 81 15.34 1.14 -1.28
CA ARG A 81 16.67 1.04 -0.65
C ARG A 81 16.71 0.34 0.72
N ILE A 82 15.60 0.02 1.36
CA ILE A 82 15.60 -0.61 2.69
C ILE A 82 14.66 -1.80 2.72
N ARG A 83 15.24 -2.99 2.93
CA ARG A 83 14.55 -4.28 3.10
C ARG A 83 13.69 -4.29 4.37
N LEU A 84 12.59 -3.55 4.38
CA LEU A 84 11.54 -3.75 5.37
C LEU A 84 10.85 -5.07 5.02
N LEU A 85 11.27 -6.15 5.70
CA LEU A 85 10.95 -7.55 5.38
C LEU A 85 9.47 -7.78 5.04
N GLY A 86 8.54 -7.11 5.73
CA GLY A 86 7.10 -7.24 5.48
C GLY A 86 6.65 -6.75 4.10
N TRP A 87 7.22 -5.66 3.56
CA TRP A 87 6.79 -5.11 2.26
C TRP A 87 7.36 -5.90 1.08
N LYS A 88 8.50 -6.59 1.27
CA LYS A 88 9.00 -7.56 0.31
C LYS A 88 8.00 -8.70 0.11
N GLU A 89 7.46 -9.27 1.19
CA GLU A 89 6.42 -10.31 1.12
C GLU A 89 5.13 -9.81 0.46
N VAL A 90 4.71 -8.56 0.71
CA VAL A 90 3.57 -7.95 0.01
C VAL A 90 3.78 -7.93 -1.51
N ASN A 91 4.98 -7.58 -1.98
CA ASN A 91 5.31 -7.62 -3.41
C ASN A 91 5.41 -9.06 -3.96
N GLU A 92 5.95 -10.00 -3.19
CA GLU A 92 6.04 -11.41 -3.60
C GLU A 92 4.64 -12.02 -3.76
N LEU A 93 3.71 -11.79 -2.83
CA LEU A 93 2.33 -12.29 -2.90
C LEU A 93 1.56 -11.77 -4.12
N LYS A 94 1.88 -10.57 -4.61
CA LYS A 94 1.35 -10.08 -5.90
C LYS A 94 1.78 -10.97 -7.05
N SER A 95 3.05 -11.35 -7.07
CA SER A 95 3.65 -12.16 -8.13
C SER A 95 2.99 -13.53 -8.20
N TRP A 96 2.71 -14.14 -7.04
CA TRP A 96 1.96 -15.40 -6.96
C TRP A 96 0.56 -15.27 -7.57
N ARG A 97 -0.18 -14.21 -7.22
CA ARG A 97 -1.54 -13.98 -7.74
C ARG A 97 -1.59 -13.61 -9.22
N CYS A 98 -0.49 -13.14 -9.80
CA CYS A 98 -0.41 -12.80 -11.23
C CYS A 98 0.07 -13.98 -12.10
N GLY A 99 0.61 -15.06 -11.49
CA GLY A 99 1.12 -16.25 -12.18
C GLY A 99 0.10 -17.38 -12.39
N GLU A 100 -1.15 -17.21 -11.93
CA GLU A 100 -2.26 -18.15 -12.15
C GLU A 100 -3.18 -17.69 -13.30
N SER A 101 -2.62 -17.35 -14.47
CA SER A 101 -3.38 -17.02 -15.68
C SER A 101 -2.87 -17.78 -16.89
#